data_AF-A0A820MEK5-F1
#
_entry.id   AF-A0A820MEK5-F1
#
_cell.length_a   1.000
_cell.length_b   1.000
_cell.length_c   1.000
_cell.angle_alpha   90.00
_cell.angle_beta   90.00
_cell.angle_gamma   90.00
#
_symmetry.space_group_name_H-M   'P 1'
#
loop_
_entity.id
_entity.type
_entity.pdbx_description
1 polymer ?
#
loop_
_entity_poly.entity_id
_entity_poly.type
_entity_poly.pdbx_seq_one_letter_code
_entity_poly.pdbx_strand_id
1 'polypeptide(L)'
;KTTSNFTATNQLFLDNPTTNFWRFEVVYTFISETSSSALNFVMNQSPTNGSCSINPQSGSTSTSFTISCPYWFDEDGIQDYSLFVWTKDSSEKVFIAFSPVPDFQVRLPSGDNQTSLLNIMIYVRELLDCVTQV
;
A
#
# COMPACT_ATOMS: atom_id res chain seq x y z
N LYS A 1 -36.94 -18.86 -16.76
CA LYS A 1 -35.51 -18.59 -17.06
C LYS A 1 -34.76 -18.59 -15.75
N THR A 2 -33.94 -19.60 -15.49
CA THR A 2 -33.04 -19.65 -14.33
C THR A 2 -31.74 -18.96 -14.73
N THR A 3 -31.50 -17.77 -14.20
CA THR A 3 -30.16 -17.16 -14.25
C THR A 3 -29.32 -17.81 -13.16
N SER A 4 -28.19 -18.39 -13.51
CA SER A 4 -27.15 -18.78 -12.55
C SER A 4 -26.29 -17.57 -12.24
N ASN A 5 -25.98 -17.32 -10.97
CA ASN A 5 -25.02 -16.27 -10.61
C ASN A 5 -23.62 -16.71 -11.03
N PHE A 6 -22.97 -15.90 -11.86
CA PHE A 6 -21.54 -16.00 -12.11
C PHE A 6 -20.83 -15.09 -11.12
N THR A 7 -20.06 -15.67 -10.20
CA THR A 7 -19.31 -14.92 -9.18
C THR A 7 -17.83 -15.17 -9.39
N ALA A 8 -17.08 -14.10 -9.68
CA ALA A 8 -15.63 -14.09 -9.57
C ALA A 8 -15.25 -13.63 -8.16
N THR A 9 -14.39 -14.39 -7.48
CA THR A 9 -13.84 -14.01 -6.17
C THR A 9 -12.58 -13.19 -6.34
N ASN A 10 -12.14 -12.52 -5.26
CA ASN A 10 -10.88 -11.78 -5.23
C ASN A 10 -9.65 -12.64 -5.60
N GLN A 11 -9.72 -13.95 -5.38
CA GLN A 11 -8.65 -14.90 -5.70
C GLN A 11 -8.21 -14.83 -7.16
N LEU A 12 -9.14 -14.57 -8.10
CA LEU A 12 -8.81 -14.44 -9.52
C LEU A 12 -7.77 -13.35 -9.79
N PHE A 13 -7.86 -12.23 -9.08
CA PHE A 13 -6.94 -11.10 -9.24
C PHE A 13 -5.61 -11.38 -8.52
N LEU A 14 -5.66 -12.06 -7.37
CA LEU A 14 -4.46 -12.47 -6.61
C LEU A 14 -3.62 -13.50 -7.38
N ASP A 15 -4.26 -14.40 -8.12
CA ASP A 15 -3.60 -15.40 -8.96
C ASP A 15 -2.99 -14.80 -10.23
N ASN A 16 -3.39 -13.57 -10.59
CA ASN A 16 -2.93 -12.86 -11.79
C ASN A 16 -2.43 -11.44 -11.46
N PRO A 17 -1.41 -11.31 -10.61
CA PRO A 17 -1.02 -10.03 -10.01
C PRO A 17 -0.39 -9.05 -11.00
N THR A 18 0.02 -9.51 -12.19
CA THR A 18 0.59 -8.64 -13.24
C THR A 18 -0.46 -8.09 -14.21
N THR A 19 -1.72 -8.51 -14.06
CA THR A 19 -2.82 -8.09 -14.95
C THR A 19 -3.57 -6.92 -14.34
N ASN A 20 -3.40 -5.74 -14.94
CA ASN A 20 -4.05 -4.52 -14.46
C ASN A 20 -5.39 -4.26 -15.15
N PHE A 21 -5.52 -4.61 -16.44
CA PHE A 21 -6.72 -4.35 -17.23
C PHE A 21 -7.62 -5.58 -17.28
N TRP A 22 -8.85 -5.44 -16.80
CA TRP A 22 -9.83 -6.52 -16.77
C TRP A 22 -11.07 -6.17 -17.59
N ARG A 23 -11.57 -7.17 -18.31
CA ARG A 23 -12.84 -7.11 -19.04
C ARG A 23 -13.66 -8.34 -18.72
N PHE A 24 -14.83 -8.12 -18.14
CA PHE A 24 -15.85 -9.14 -17.93
C PHE A 24 -16.93 -8.94 -18.99
N GLU A 25 -16.99 -9.85 -19.96
CA GLU A 25 -17.93 -9.78 -21.06
C GLU A 25 -18.95 -10.91 -20.99
N VAL A 26 -20.21 -10.54 -21.13
CA VAL A 26 -21.32 -11.47 -21.28
C VAL A 26 -21.78 -11.42 -22.73
N VAL A 27 -21.75 -12.57 -23.39
CA VAL A 27 -22.22 -12.74 -24.77
C VAL A 27 -23.52 -13.54 -24.74
N TYR A 28 -24.57 -12.96 -25.33
CA TYR A 28 -25.87 -13.58 -25.52
C TYR A 28 -26.01 -14.01 -26.98
N THR A 29 -26.13 -15.31 -27.20
CA THR A 29 -26.31 -15.87 -28.54
C THR A 29 -27.74 -16.38 -28.68
N PHE A 30 -28.45 -15.83 -29.66
CA PHE A 30 -29.77 -16.27 -30.10
C PHE A 30 -29.68 -16.87 -31.50
N ILE A 31 -30.75 -17.52 -31.95
CA ILE A 31 -30.78 -18.21 -33.26
C ILE A 31 -30.52 -17.25 -34.42
N SER A 32 -30.92 -15.97 -34.28
CA SER A 32 -30.83 -14.95 -35.34
C SER A 32 -29.87 -13.80 -35.05
N GLU A 33 -29.40 -13.66 -33.81
CA GLU A 33 -28.58 -12.51 -33.40
C GLU A 33 -27.63 -12.87 -32.26
N THR A 34 -26.52 -12.15 -32.19
CA THR A 34 -25.60 -12.17 -31.05
C THR A 34 -25.49 -10.76 -30.51
N SER A 35 -25.59 -10.61 -29.20
CA SER A 35 -25.40 -9.35 -28.49
C SER A 35 -24.39 -9.55 -27.37
N SER A 36 -23.61 -8.52 -27.03
CA SER A 36 -22.71 -8.57 -25.88
C SER A 36 -22.77 -7.29 -25.05
N SER A 37 -22.41 -7.45 -23.77
CA SER A 37 -22.21 -6.36 -22.82
C SER A 37 -20.97 -6.65 -22.00
N ALA A 38 -20.20 -5.62 -21.67
CA ALA A 38 -18.95 -5.78 -20.94
C ALA A 38 -18.77 -4.72 -19.84
N LEU A 39 -18.13 -5.14 -18.76
CA LEU A 39 -17.60 -4.29 -17.71
C LEU A 39 -16.08 -4.28 -17.82
N ASN A 40 -15.48 -3.10 -17.91
CA ASN A 40 -14.04 -2.92 -17.89
C ASN A 40 -13.64 -2.21 -16.59
N PHE A 41 -12.54 -2.64 -15.99
CA PHE A 41 -11.93 -1.95 -14.86
C PHE A 41 -10.42 -2.15 -14.84
N VAL A 42 -9.74 -1.27 -14.12
CA VAL A 42 -8.30 -1.30 -13.91
C VAL A 42 -8.04 -1.57 -12.43
N MET A 43 -7.14 -2.51 -12.15
CA MET A 43 -6.69 -2.76 -10.78
C MET A 43 -5.78 -1.63 -10.33
N ASN A 44 -6.08 -1.04 -9.17
CA ASN A 44 -5.25 0.02 -8.65
C ASN A 44 -3.82 -0.47 -8.37
N GLN A 45 -2.86 0.41 -8.55
CA GLN A 45 -1.43 0.13 -8.34
C GLN A 45 -0.95 0.80 -7.06
N SER A 46 0.03 0.21 -6.39
CA SER A 46 0.66 0.87 -5.24
C SER A 46 1.59 2.01 -5.69
N PRO A 47 1.85 3.01 -4.82
CA PRO A 47 2.82 4.07 -5.08
C PRO A 47 4.20 3.53 -5.49
N THR A 48 4.93 4.26 -6.34
CA THR A 48 6.24 3.83 -6.86
C THR A 48 7.28 4.96 -6.87
N ASN A 49 8.52 4.62 -7.27
CA ASN A 49 9.67 5.51 -7.54
C ASN A 49 10.28 6.26 -6.36
N GLY A 50 9.63 6.28 -5.20
CA GLY A 50 10.14 6.97 -4.03
C GLY A 50 11.14 6.16 -3.21
N SER A 51 11.70 6.83 -2.22
CA SER A 51 12.53 6.22 -1.17
C SER A 51 12.25 6.91 0.15
N CYS A 52 12.65 6.33 1.28
CA CYS A 52 12.55 6.97 2.58
C CYS A 52 13.89 6.91 3.30
N SER A 53 14.17 7.94 4.10
CA SER A 53 15.38 8.04 4.92
C SER A 53 15.07 8.68 6.27
N ILE A 54 15.91 8.43 7.26
CA ILE A 54 15.81 9.01 8.61
C ILE A 54 17.15 9.62 9.03
N ASN A 55 17.09 10.80 9.66
CA ASN A 55 18.27 11.48 10.19
C ASN A 55 17.95 12.19 11.52
N PRO A 56 18.79 12.06 12.57
CA PRO A 56 19.99 11.23 12.65
C PRO A 56 19.68 9.72 12.75
N GLN A 57 20.65 8.84 12.51
CA GLN A 57 20.47 7.38 12.65
C GLN A 57 20.63 6.88 14.10
N SER A 58 20.94 7.77 15.04
CA SER A 58 21.11 7.43 16.45
C SER A 58 20.69 8.61 17.33
N GLY A 59 20.13 8.32 18.49
CA GLY A 59 19.63 9.32 19.42
C GLY A 59 19.02 8.69 20.67
N SER A 60 18.35 9.51 21.46
CA SER A 60 17.57 9.09 22.62
C SER A 60 16.08 9.38 22.39
N THR A 61 15.25 9.05 23.36
CA THR A 61 13.81 9.35 23.33
C THR A 61 13.47 10.84 23.28
N SER A 62 14.44 11.73 23.53
CA SER A 62 14.29 13.19 23.37
C SER A 62 14.79 13.72 22.02
N THR A 63 15.51 12.91 21.24
CA THR A 63 16.01 13.30 19.92
C THR A 63 14.84 13.46 18.94
N SER A 64 14.84 14.57 18.19
CA SER A 64 13.92 14.78 17.06
C SER A 64 14.55 14.16 15.81
N PHE A 65 13.90 13.15 15.25
CA PHE A 65 14.30 12.48 14.03
C PHE A 65 13.52 13.05 12.86
N THR A 66 14.19 13.36 11.76
CA THR A 66 13.55 13.78 10.51
C THR A 66 13.43 12.57 9.59
N ILE A 67 12.21 12.25 9.19
CA ILE A 67 11.90 11.29 8.14
C ILE A 67 11.66 12.08 6.86
N SER A 68 12.28 11.62 5.76
CA SER A 68 12.14 12.21 4.44
C SER A 68 11.86 11.12 3.43
N CYS A 69 10.73 11.23 2.74
CA CYS A 69 10.26 10.26 1.75
C CYS A 69 10.07 10.89 0.34
N PRO A 70 11.15 11.28 -0.35
CA PRO A 70 11.02 11.99 -1.62
C PRO A 70 10.62 11.06 -2.78
N TYR A 71 10.04 11.69 -3.82
CA TYR A 71 9.79 11.10 -5.14
C TYR A 71 8.75 9.96 -5.22
N TRP A 72 7.97 9.74 -4.15
CA TRP A 72 6.80 8.86 -4.25
C TRP A 72 5.78 9.43 -5.22
N PHE A 73 5.31 8.58 -6.12
CA PHE A 73 4.33 8.93 -7.13
C PHE A 73 3.24 7.87 -7.19
N ASP A 74 2.01 8.36 -7.32
CA ASP A 74 0.81 7.60 -7.59
C ASP A 74 -0.10 8.48 -8.47
N GLU A 75 -0.89 7.87 -9.36
CA GLU A 75 -1.76 8.62 -10.28
C GLU A 75 -2.96 9.26 -9.57
N ASP A 76 -3.43 8.61 -8.50
CA ASP A 76 -4.50 9.12 -7.64
C ASP A 76 -3.94 10.04 -6.53
N GLY A 77 -2.62 9.95 -6.29
CA GLY A 77 -1.89 10.79 -5.35
C GLY A 77 -1.65 10.11 -4.01
N ILE A 78 -0.66 10.61 -3.27
CA ILE A 78 -0.27 10.06 -1.98
C ILE A 78 -1.20 10.59 -0.88
N GLN A 79 -1.76 9.68 -0.10
CA GLN A 79 -2.61 10.00 1.04
C GLN A 79 -1.77 10.36 2.27
N ASP A 80 -0.84 9.47 2.65
CA ASP A 80 0.01 9.65 3.82
C ASP A 80 1.25 8.74 3.83
N TYR A 81 2.13 9.08 4.77
CA TYR A 81 3.33 8.34 5.15
C TYR A 81 3.16 7.91 6.61
N SER A 82 2.95 6.62 6.83
CA SER A 82 2.72 6.03 8.14
C SER A 82 3.96 5.31 8.67
N LEU A 83 4.40 5.66 9.87
CA LEU A 83 5.60 5.14 10.51
C LEU A 83 5.27 3.99 11.48
N PHE A 84 5.91 2.85 11.26
CA PHE A 84 5.87 1.68 12.12
C PHE A 84 7.25 1.35 12.67
N VAL A 85 7.30 0.83 13.89
CA VAL A 85 8.57 0.40 14.52
C VAL A 85 8.42 -0.93 15.24
N TRP A 86 9.52 -1.68 15.36
CA TRP A 86 9.59 -2.89 16.18
C TRP A 86 11.02 -3.14 16.67
N THR A 87 11.16 -3.94 17.73
CA THR A 87 12.47 -4.27 18.30
C THR A 87 12.93 -5.66 17.88
N LYS A 88 12.09 -6.69 18.05
CA LYS A 88 12.46 -8.10 17.81
C LYS A 88 11.70 -8.73 16.66
N ASP A 89 10.38 -8.70 16.71
CA ASP A 89 9.51 -9.35 15.73
C ASP A 89 8.80 -8.30 14.86
N SER A 90 8.94 -8.40 13.54
CA SER A 90 8.27 -7.50 12.59
C SER A 90 6.75 -7.71 12.55
N SER A 91 6.24 -8.83 13.06
CA SER A 91 4.81 -9.09 13.23
C SER A 91 4.19 -8.22 14.35
N GLU A 92 5.01 -7.78 15.32
CA GLU A 92 4.60 -6.95 16.47
C GLU A 92 4.83 -5.46 16.24
N LYS A 93 4.93 -5.01 14.98
CA LYS A 93 5.16 -3.60 14.66
C LYS A 93 4.08 -2.70 15.26
N VAL A 94 4.52 -1.57 15.80
CA VAL A 94 3.67 -0.57 16.44
C VAL A 94 3.62 0.68 15.57
N PHE A 95 2.42 1.20 15.35
CA PHE A 95 2.20 2.50 14.71
C PHE A 95 2.65 3.63 15.64
N ILE A 96 3.48 4.54 15.13
CA ILE A 96 4.04 5.66 15.91
C ILE A 96 3.48 7.00 15.47
N ALA A 97 3.44 7.25 14.17
CA ALA A 97 3.06 8.54 13.61
C ALA A 97 2.61 8.38 12.16
N PHE A 98 1.91 9.39 11.66
CA PHE A 98 1.65 9.55 10.24
C PHE A 98 1.86 11.01 9.83
N SER A 99 2.04 11.24 8.53
CA SER A 99 2.16 12.57 7.95
C SER A 99 1.51 12.60 6.55
N PRO A 100 0.74 13.66 6.20
CA PRO A 100 0.25 13.85 4.84
C PRO A 100 1.32 14.44 3.89
N VAL A 101 2.50 14.77 4.42
CA VAL A 101 3.63 15.32 3.66
C VAL A 101 4.86 14.41 3.80
N PRO A 102 5.74 14.35 2.79
CA PRO A 102 6.86 13.40 2.74
C PRO A 102 7.95 13.66 3.78
N ASP A 103 8.03 14.88 4.32
CA ASP A 103 9.04 15.29 5.30
C ASP A 103 8.38 15.62 6.64
N PHE A 104 8.74 14.89 7.69
CA PHE A 104 8.18 15.10 9.02
C PHE A 104 9.16 14.76 10.14
N GLN A 105 8.94 15.37 11.30
CA GLN A 105 9.74 15.11 12.49
C GLN A 105 8.98 14.24 13.50
N VAL A 106 9.70 13.33 14.14
CA VAL A 106 9.14 12.39 15.10
C VAL A 106 10.13 12.12 16.23
N ARG A 107 9.61 11.74 17.41
CA ARG A 107 10.41 11.16 18.49
C ARG A 107 10.11 9.68 18.57
N LEU A 108 11.15 8.87 18.72
CA LEU A 108 11.05 7.42 18.72
C LEU A 108 11.12 6.85 20.15
N PRO A 109 10.48 5.71 20.40
CA PRO A 109 10.69 4.98 21.65
C PRO A 109 12.13 4.46 21.75
N SER A 110 12.53 4.07 22.96
CA SER A 110 13.81 3.36 23.14
C SER A 110 13.82 2.07 22.33
N GLY A 111 14.97 1.74 21.76
CA GLY A 111 15.20 0.45 21.10
C GLY A 111 15.22 -0.72 22.08
N ASP A 112 15.56 -1.90 21.57
CA ASP A 112 15.67 -3.12 22.36
C ASP A 112 16.65 -2.95 23.54
N ASN A 113 16.29 -3.49 24.71
CA ASN A 113 17.07 -3.30 25.94
C ASN A 113 18.49 -3.91 25.88
N GLN A 114 18.76 -4.86 24.97
CA GLN A 114 20.07 -5.50 24.84
C GLN A 114 20.87 -4.88 23.69
N THR A 115 20.23 -4.63 22.56
CA THR A 115 20.93 -4.17 21.33
C THR A 115 20.84 -2.66 21.11
N SER A 116 19.93 -1.97 21.79
CA SER A 116 19.56 -0.56 21.54
C SER A 116 19.05 -0.28 20.11
N LEU A 117 18.76 -1.33 19.32
CA LEU A 117 18.27 -1.20 17.96
C LEU A 117 16.75 -1.03 17.96
N LEU A 118 16.28 -0.18 17.05
CA LEU A 118 14.87 -0.02 16.72
C LEU A 118 14.74 -0.14 15.20
N ASN A 119 13.97 -1.10 14.75
CA ASN A 119 13.68 -1.27 13.33
C ASN A 119 12.51 -0.36 12.97
N ILE A 120 12.54 0.16 11.74
CA ILE A 120 11.61 1.17 11.25
C ILE A 120 11.10 0.71 9.89
N MET A 121 9.83 1.00 9.62
CA MET A 121 9.23 0.84 8.30
C MET A 121 8.24 1.97 8.04
N ILE A 122 8.26 2.49 6.82
CA ILE A 122 7.30 3.48 6.35
C ILE A 122 6.33 2.82 5.39
N TYR A 123 5.04 3.07 5.61
CA TYR A 123 3.98 2.72 4.69
C TYR A 123 3.60 3.98 3.93
N VAL A 124 3.78 3.95 2.62
CA VAL A 124 3.34 5.00 1.70
C VAL A 124 2.02 4.54 1.11
N ARG A 125 0.95 5.26 1.45
CA ARG A 125 -0.43 4.90 1.09
C ARG A 125 -1.00 5.92 0.12
N GLU A 126 -1.74 5.43 -0.88
CA GLU A 126 -2.49 6.28 -1.81
C GLU A 126 -3.99 6.34 -1.43
N LEU A 127 -4.77 7.13 -2.17
CA LEU A 127 -6.16 7.48 -1.84
C LEU A 127 -7.17 6.32 -1.89
N LEU A 128 -6.85 5.22 -2.58
CA LEU A 128 -7.62 3.98 -2.71
C LEU A 128 -7.04 2.82 -1.86
N ASP A 129 -6.21 3.14 -0.85
CA ASP A 129 -5.64 2.25 0.18
C ASP A 129 -4.62 1.19 -0.30
N CYS A 130 -4.09 1.27 -1.51
CA CYS A 130 -2.87 0.56 -1.91
C CYS A 130 -1.65 1.13 -1.16
N VAL A 131 -0.72 0.24 -0.80
CA VAL A 131 0.42 0.56 0.07
C VAL A 131 1.72 0.03 -0.51
N THR A 132 2.77 0.84 -0.43
CA THR A 132 4.16 0.42 -0.60
C THR A 132 4.91 0.52 0.74
N GLN A 133 5.67 -0.52 1.09
CA GLN A 133 6.41 -0.62 2.35
C GLN A 133 7.89 -0.39 2.10
N VAL A 134 8.52 0.45 2.92
CA VAL A 134 9.90 0.94 2.76
C VAL A 134 10.67 0.84 4.07
#